data_AF-A0A7S2LX75-F1
#
_entry.id   AF-A0A7S2LX75-F1
#
_cell.length_a   1.000
_cell.length_b   1.000
_cell.length_c   1.000
_cell.angle_alpha   90.00
_cell.angle_beta   90.00
_cell.angle_gamma   90.00
#
_symmetry.space_group_name_H-M   'P 1'
#
loop_
_entity.id
_entity.type
_entity.pdbx_description
1 polymer ?
#
loop_
_entity_poly.entity_id
_entity_poly.type
_entity_poly.pdbx_seq_one_letter_code
_entity_poly.pdbx_strand_id
1 'polypeptide(L)'
;TFDQAFPTFAEQGEYWVVKSAQVSVQGLFAATPTSKGMVMLTGISISGSFMQNHKLVIGPMVGGHVSWDAQVVLVGFPSTFDTGGFGVVRFDAQVSVVGAA
;
A
#
# COMPACT_ATOMS: atom_id res chain seq x y z
N THR A 1 -4.48 5.83 15.10
CA THR A 1 -3.95 4.70 15.89
C THR A 1 -4.99 4.29 16.93
N PHE A 2 -4.89 3.09 17.51
CA PHE A 2 -5.90 2.55 18.46
C PHE A 2 -5.90 3.24 19.84
N ASP A 3 -4.99 4.18 20.05
CA ASP A 3 -4.79 5.00 21.25
C ASP A 3 -5.34 6.43 21.10
N GLN A 4 -6.11 6.71 20.03
CA GLN A 4 -6.56 8.05 19.64
C GLN A 4 -5.43 9.06 19.37
N ALA A 5 -4.17 8.63 19.26
CA ALA A 5 -3.12 9.51 18.78
C ALA A 5 -3.33 9.82 17.28
N PHE A 6 -3.05 11.06 16.91
CA PHE A 6 -2.84 11.46 15.53
C PHE A 6 -1.34 11.67 15.34
N PRO A 7 -0.57 10.61 15.04
CA PRO A 7 0.82 10.81 14.69
C PRO A 7 0.87 11.73 13.46
N THR A 8 1.42 12.93 13.64
CA THR A 8 1.65 13.88 12.57
C THR A 8 2.99 13.54 11.93
N PHE A 9 2.94 12.95 10.74
CA PHE A 9 4.13 12.70 9.92
C PHE A 9 4.45 13.97 9.11
N ALA A 10 5.10 14.94 9.76
CA ALA A 10 5.50 16.19 9.12
C ALA A 10 6.83 16.07 8.36
N GLU A 11 7.55 14.97 8.56
CA GLU A 11 8.83 14.67 7.93
C GLU A 11 8.69 13.58 6.88
N GLN A 12 9.56 13.63 5.86
CA GLN A 12 9.61 12.58 4.85
C GLN A 12 10.23 11.32 5.44
N GLY A 13 9.62 10.16 5.18
CA GLY A 13 10.13 8.90 5.67
C GLY A 13 9.15 7.74 5.55
N GLU A 14 9.61 6.57 5.97
CA GLU A 14 8.80 5.36 6.08
C GLU A 14 8.39 5.15 7.53
N TYR A 15 7.08 5.02 7.77
CA TYR A 15 6.53 4.88 9.10
C TYR A 15 5.58 3.70 9.18
N TRP A 16 5.59 3.03 10.35
CA TRP A 16 4.64 1.96 10.63
C TRP A 16 3.23 2.53 10.76
N VAL A 17 2.32 2.05 9.93
CA VAL A 17 0.87 2.27 10.09
C VAL A 17 0.27 1.16 10.93
N VAL A 18 0.68 -0.09 10.68
CA VAL A 18 0.35 -1.28 11.47
C VAL A 18 1.63 -2.08 11.67
N LYS A 19 1.91 -2.45 12.92
CA LYS A 19 3.03 -3.35 13.26
C LYS A 19 2.54 -4.44 14.19
N SER A 20 2.34 -5.63 13.65
CA SER A 20 1.89 -6.81 14.41
C SER A 20 2.61 -8.07 13.90
N ALA A 21 2.47 -9.18 14.64
CA ALA A 21 3.07 -10.46 14.25
C ALA A 21 2.47 -11.05 12.96
N GLN A 22 1.19 -10.77 12.69
CA GLN A 22 0.47 -11.34 11.56
C GLN A 22 0.47 -10.42 10.35
N VAL A 23 0.30 -9.11 10.57
CA VAL A 23 0.17 -8.08 9.52
C VAL A 23 1.11 -6.92 9.80
N SER A 24 1.80 -6.48 8.76
CA SER A 24 2.73 -5.36 8.76
C SER A 24 2.37 -4.41 7.63
N VAL A 25 2.15 -3.14 7.96
CA VAL A 25 1.83 -2.08 7.02
C VAL A 25 2.75 -0.89 7.27
N GLN A 26 3.53 -0.51 6.26
CA GLN A 26 4.32 0.72 6.29
C GLN A 26 3.81 1.70 5.26
N GLY A 27 3.76 2.98 5.64
CA GLY A 27 3.48 4.08 4.74
C GLY A 27 4.76 4.83 4.39
N LEU A 28 4.95 5.14 3.11
CA LEU A 28 5.92 6.11 2.64
C LEU A 28 5.26 7.48 2.64
N PHE A 29 5.80 8.39 3.43
CA PHE A 29 5.37 9.77 3.54
C PHE A 29 6.39 10.65 2.82
N ALA A 30 5.96 11.32 1.76
CA ALA A 30 6.82 12.18 0.96
C ALA A 30 6.03 13.35 0.37
N ALA A 31 6.74 14.39 -0.05
CA ALA A 31 6.16 15.41 -0.91
C ALA A 31 6.13 14.89 -2.35
N THR A 32 5.02 15.13 -3.05
CA THR A 32 4.90 14.88 -4.49
C THR A 32 4.90 16.21 -5.24
N PRO A 33 5.11 16.21 -6.57
CA PRO A 33 4.91 17.43 -7.36
C PRO A 33 3.53 18.07 -7.17
N THR A 34 2.52 17.25 -6.85
CA THR A 34 1.13 17.71 -6.66
C THR A 34 0.82 18.20 -5.25
N SER A 35 1.64 17.86 -4.24
CA SER A 35 1.35 18.18 -2.83
C SER A 35 1.84 19.58 -2.40
N LYS A 36 2.43 20.37 -3.29
CA LYS A 36 2.95 21.73 -3.01
C LYS A 36 3.90 21.78 -1.80
N GLY A 37 4.74 20.75 -1.64
CA GLY A 37 5.69 20.66 -0.53
C GLY A 37 5.11 20.09 0.77
N MET A 38 3.81 19.77 0.81
CA MET A 38 3.23 19.05 1.95
C MET A 38 3.63 17.57 1.90
N VAL A 39 4.06 17.03 3.03
CA VAL A 39 4.30 15.59 3.19
C VAL A 39 2.95 14.89 3.32
N MET A 40 2.73 13.90 2.47
CA MET A 40 1.51 13.08 2.46
C MET A 40 1.90 11.62 2.30
N LEU A 41 0.97 10.70 2.60
CA LEU A 41 1.15 9.28 2.27
C LEU A 41 1.19 9.13 0.73
N THR A 42 2.33 8.72 0.19
CA THR A 42 2.54 8.57 -1.26
C THR A 42 2.59 7.11 -1.69
N GLY A 43 2.89 6.20 -0.76
CA GLY A 43 2.90 4.77 -1.03
C GLY A 43 2.67 3.96 0.23
N ILE A 44 2.25 2.71 0.04
CA ILE A 44 1.97 1.79 1.13
C ILE A 44 2.56 0.42 0.78
N SER A 45 3.18 -0.22 1.77
CA SER A 45 3.62 -1.61 1.67
C SER A 45 2.86 -2.47 2.68
N ILE A 46 2.47 -3.67 2.25
CA ILE A 46 1.68 -4.63 3.02
C ILE A 46 2.41 -5.97 2.95
N SER A 47 2.67 -6.53 4.13
CA SER A 47 3.32 -7.84 4.28
C SER A 47 2.93 -8.47 5.61
N GLY A 48 3.50 -9.63 5.93
CA GLY A 48 3.31 -10.36 7.17
C GLY A 48 3.08 -11.85 6.94
N SER A 49 3.04 -12.60 8.03
CA SER A 49 2.89 -14.05 7.98
C SER A 49 1.55 -14.51 7.37
N PHE A 50 0.53 -13.65 7.38
CA PHE A 50 -0.76 -13.95 6.72
C PHE A 50 -0.65 -14.08 5.19
N MET A 51 0.37 -13.48 4.58
CA MET A 51 0.72 -13.66 3.17
C MET A 51 2.06 -14.39 3.02
N GLN A 52 2.44 -15.26 3.97
CA GLN A 52 3.72 -15.96 3.96
C GLN A 52 4.94 -15.04 3.74
N ASN A 53 4.86 -13.81 4.25
CA ASN A 53 5.88 -12.75 4.08
C ASN A 53 6.09 -12.27 2.64
N HIS A 54 5.19 -12.58 1.71
CA HIS A 54 5.09 -11.86 0.45
C HIS A 54 4.84 -10.37 0.70
N LYS A 55 5.25 -9.53 -0.25
CA LYS A 55 5.18 -8.08 -0.12
C LYS A 55 4.45 -7.44 -1.29
N LEU A 56 3.31 -6.83 -1.00
CA LEU A 56 2.61 -5.93 -1.90
C LEU A 56 3.09 -4.50 -1.63
N VAL A 57 3.49 -3.77 -2.67
CA VAL A 57 3.79 -2.33 -2.60
C VAL A 57 2.88 -1.61 -3.59
N ILE A 58 2.24 -0.55 -3.12
CA ILE A 58 1.39 0.33 -3.94
C ILE A 58 2.00 1.73 -3.87
N GLY A 59 2.55 2.19 -4.99
CA GLY A 59 3.08 3.54 -5.16
C GLY A 59 2.07 4.51 -5.81
N PRO A 60 2.48 5.77 -6.01
CA PRO A 60 1.63 6.78 -6.66
C PRO A 60 1.44 6.48 -8.16
N MET A 61 0.37 6.99 -8.75
CA MET A 61 0.09 6.82 -10.19
C MET A 61 1.17 7.43 -11.09
N VAL A 62 1.76 8.56 -10.66
CA VAL A 62 2.82 9.24 -11.40
C VAL A 62 4.16 8.90 -10.76
N GLY A 63 5.05 8.26 -11.52
CA GLY A 63 6.40 7.90 -11.07
C GLY A 63 6.47 6.72 -10.10
N GLY A 64 5.33 6.12 -9.74
CA GLY A 64 5.25 4.89 -8.94
C GLY A 64 4.73 3.71 -9.74
N HIS A 65 4.53 2.59 -9.05
CA HIS A 65 3.98 1.37 -9.60
C HIS A 65 3.35 0.52 -8.49
N VAL A 66 2.60 -0.51 -8.85
CA VAL A 66 2.23 -1.59 -7.94
C VAL A 66 3.21 -2.74 -8.16
N SER A 67 3.74 -3.33 -7.09
CA SER A 67 4.60 -4.51 -7.18
C SER A 67 4.18 -5.61 -6.21
N TRP A 68 4.32 -6.85 -6.65
CA TRP A 68 4.28 -8.05 -5.82
C TRP A 68 5.67 -8.67 -5.80
N ASP A 69 6.30 -8.80 -4.62
CA ASP A 69 7.67 -9.29 -4.46
C ASP A 69 8.69 -8.65 -5.41
N ALA A 70 8.60 -7.32 -5.54
CA ALA A 70 9.38 -6.48 -6.46
C ALA A 70 9.11 -6.69 -7.96
N GLN A 71 8.26 -7.63 -8.36
CA GLN A 71 7.74 -7.70 -9.72
C GLN A 71 6.67 -6.64 -9.91
N VAL A 72 6.85 -5.75 -10.90
CA VAL A 72 5.84 -4.77 -11.29
C VAL A 72 4.61 -5.48 -11.85
N VAL A 73 3.44 -5.14 -11.31
CA VAL A 73 2.13 -5.69 -11.70
C VAL A 73 1.17 -4.54 -11.98
N LEU A 74 0.01 -4.86 -12.56
CA LEU A 74 -1.06 -3.89 -12.84
C LEU A 74 -0.64 -2.69 -13.73
N VAL A 75 0.09 -2.97 -14.81
CA VAL A 75 0.71 -1.94 -15.67
C VAL A 75 -0.31 -1.16 -16.52
N GLY A 76 -1.52 -1.69 -16.70
CA GLY A 76 -2.58 -1.08 -17.51
C GLY A 76 -3.90 -0.93 -16.76
N PHE A 77 -4.76 -0.04 -17.24
CA PHE A 77 -6.13 0.11 -16.74
C PHE A 77 -7.13 -0.38 -17.79
N PRO A 78 -8.03 -1.32 -17.47
CA PRO A 78 -8.06 -2.11 -16.24
C PRO A 78 -7.03 -3.25 -16.25
N SER A 79 -6.64 -3.74 -15.08
CA SER A 79 -5.82 -4.95 -14.94
C SER A 79 -6.06 -5.69 -13.63
N THR A 80 -5.62 -6.94 -13.60
CA THR A 80 -5.75 -7.83 -12.44
C THR A 80 -4.49 -8.66 -12.30
N PHE A 81 -4.12 -8.97 -11.06
CA PHE A 81 -3.01 -9.82 -10.71
C PHE A 81 -3.44 -10.83 -9.64
N ASP A 82 -3.26 -12.12 -9.92
CA ASP A 82 -3.46 -13.20 -8.96
C ASP A 82 -2.18 -13.39 -8.16
N THR A 83 -2.30 -13.38 -6.83
CA THR A 83 -1.17 -13.51 -5.90
C THR A 83 -0.78 -14.96 -5.61
N GLY A 84 -1.44 -15.94 -6.24
CA GLY A 84 -1.12 -17.36 -6.06
C GLY A 84 -1.66 -17.92 -4.74
N GLY A 85 -2.85 -17.49 -4.33
CA GLY A 85 -3.54 -18.02 -3.15
C GLY A 85 -3.72 -17.03 -1.98
N PHE A 86 -3.17 -15.81 -2.08
CA PHE A 86 -3.35 -14.77 -1.05
C PHE A 86 -4.42 -13.73 -1.39
N GLY A 87 -5.08 -13.90 -2.54
CA GLY A 87 -6.12 -13.00 -3.04
C GLY A 87 -5.83 -12.48 -4.45
N VAL A 88 -6.63 -11.50 -4.86
CA VAL A 88 -6.55 -10.88 -6.19
C VAL A 88 -6.42 -9.38 -6.03
N VAL A 89 -5.40 -8.80 -6.66
CA VAL A 89 -5.21 -7.35 -6.71
C VAL A 89 -5.78 -6.83 -8.02
N ARG A 90 -6.60 -5.78 -7.95
CA ARG A 90 -7.27 -5.19 -9.13
C ARG A 90 -6.98 -3.71 -9.24
N PHE A 91 -6.79 -3.26 -10.48
CA PHE A 91 -6.77 -1.85 -10.84
C PHE A 91 -7.87 -1.63 -11.89
N ASP A 92 -9.05 -1.25 -11.43
CA ASP A 92 -10.24 -1.05 -12.25
C ASP A 92 -11.12 0.07 -11.68
N ALA A 93 -12.26 0.35 -12.32
CA ALA A 93 -13.22 1.37 -11.89
C ALA A 93 -14.19 0.90 -10.79
N GLN A 94 -14.11 -0.36 -10.37
CA GLN A 94 -15.08 -0.99 -9.50
C GLN A 94 -14.64 -0.92 -8.03
N VAL A 95 -15.48 -0.34 -7.19
CA VAL A 95 -15.34 -0.48 -5.74
C VAL A 95 -16.09 -1.75 -5.32
N SER A 96 -15.37 -2.83 -5.05
CA SER A 96 -15.92 -3.99 -4.37
C SER A 96 -15.41 -4.03 -2.93
N VAL A 97 -16.34 -3.95 -1.96
CA VAL A 97 -16.02 -4.23 -0.55
C VAL A 97 -15.99 -5.74 -0.41
N VAL A 98 -14.80 -6.33 -0.35
CA VAL A 98 -14.66 -7.75 0.01
C VAL A 98 -14.64 -7.83 1.54
N GLY A 99 -15.81 -8.04 2.13
CA GLY A 99 -15.97 -8.17 3.59
C GLY A 99 -17.28 -8.83 3.98
N ALA A 100 -17.25 -10.15 4.17
CA ALA A 100 -17.94 -10.92 5.21
C ALA A 100 -17.94 -12.41 4.81
N ALA A 101 -17.17 -13.23 5.52
CA ALA A 101 -17.43 -14.65 5.71
C ALA A 101 -17.36 -14.93 7.21
#